data_AF-A0A368NPG2-F1
#
_entry.id   AF-A0A368NPG2-F1
#
_cell.length_a   1.000
_cell.length_b   1.000
_cell.length_c   1.000
_cell.angle_alpha   90.00
_cell.angle_beta   90.00
_cell.angle_gamma   90.00
#
_symmetry.space_group_name_H-M   'P 1'
#
loop_
_entity.id
_entity.type
_entity.pdbx_description
1 polymer ?
#
loop_
_entity_poly.entity_id
_entity_poly.type
_entity_poly.pdbx_seq_one_letter_code
_entity_poly.pdbx_strand_id
1 'polypeptide(L)'
;MLNGNYLKYIANAAVALPLAALPVKTQAAEFTAGIVVTKMAEADRYPFISGIVEGLAYARYKKDADDTKGMKCIYTWFYETKSRTEEILETFKKFPDYTAGAVMAAMAEKECGA
;
A
#
# COMPACT_ATOMS: atom_id res chain seq x y z
N MET A 1 -55.37 -41.67 -3.41
CA MET A 1 -55.96 -41.44 -4.73
C MET A 1 -55.36 -40.15 -5.28
N LEU A 2 -54.62 -40.23 -6.39
CA LEU A 2 -53.96 -39.10 -7.04
C LEU A 2 -54.98 -38.33 -7.91
N ASN A 3 -54.99 -37.00 -7.79
CA ASN A 3 -55.62 -36.04 -8.70
C ASN A 3 -55.07 -34.66 -8.30
N GLY A 4 -54.57 -33.76 -9.13
CA GLY A 4 -54.45 -33.66 -10.58
C GLY A 4 -54.03 -32.20 -10.84
N ASN A 5 -52.95 -32.01 -11.60
CA ASN A 5 -52.54 -30.80 -12.33
C ASN A 5 -53.06 -29.42 -11.88
N TYR A 6 -52.21 -28.66 -11.18
CA TYR A 6 -52.17 -27.19 -11.29
C TYR A 6 -50.71 -26.68 -11.26
N LEU A 7 -49.87 -27.27 -12.12
CA LEU A 7 -48.60 -26.65 -12.54
C LEU A 7 -48.92 -25.71 -13.70
N LYS A 8 -49.20 -24.44 -13.39
CA LYS A 8 -49.13 -23.30 -14.31
C LYS A 8 -49.36 -22.05 -13.46
N TYR A 9 -48.53 -21.02 -13.69
CA TYR A 9 -48.61 -19.68 -13.08
C TYR A 9 -47.94 -19.49 -11.71
N ILE A 10 -46.60 -19.55 -11.72
CA ILE A 10 -45.80 -18.40 -11.29
C ILE A 10 -44.48 -18.46 -12.06
N ALA A 11 -44.48 -17.83 -13.24
CA ALA A 11 -43.23 -17.42 -13.85
C ALA A 11 -42.60 -16.41 -12.88
N ASN A 12 -41.67 -16.88 -12.06
CA ASN A 12 -40.81 -16.03 -11.27
C ASN A 12 -40.01 -15.18 -12.28
N ALA A 13 -40.50 -13.97 -12.54
CA ALA A 13 -39.69 -12.91 -13.09
C ALA A 13 -38.60 -12.62 -12.06
N ALA A 14 -37.47 -13.32 -12.16
CA ALA A 14 -36.25 -12.94 -11.50
C ALA A 14 -35.87 -11.57 -12.07
N VAL A 15 -36.29 -10.51 -11.38
CA VAL A 15 -35.78 -9.17 -11.60
C VAL A 15 -34.31 -9.24 -11.18
N ALA A 16 -33.45 -9.53 -12.14
CA ALA A 16 -32.03 -9.34 -12.01
C ALA A 16 -31.81 -7.83 -11.87
N LEU A 17 -31.84 -7.33 -10.64
CA LEU A 17 -31.22 -6.05 -10.31
C LEU A 17 -29.75 -6.20 -10.72
N PRO A 18 -29.26 -5.45 -11.71
CA PRO A 18 -27.83 -5.40 -11.94
C PRO A 18 -27.24 -4.85 -10.65
N LEU A 19 -26.43 -5.66 -9.94
CA LEU A 19 -25.43 -5.10 -9.05
C LEU A 19 -24.53 -4.26 -9.94
N ALA A 20 -24.89 -2.99 -10.13
CA ALA A 20 -23.97 -2.00 -10.65
C ALA A 20 -22.85 -1.94 -9.61
N ALA A 21 -21.75 -2.66 -9.89
CA ALA A 21 -20.51 -2.50 -9.17
C ALA A 21 -20.10 -1.04 -9.34
N LEU A 22 -20.43 -0.21 -8.36
CA LEU A 22 -19.90 1.15 -8.31
C LEU A 22 -18.38 1.02 -8.36
N PRO A 23 -17.68 1.77 -9.23
CA PRO A 23 -16.24 1.74 -9.25
C PRO A 23 -15.74 2.23 -7.88
N VAL A 24 -15.31 1.30 -7.04
CA VAL A 24 -14.56 1.63 -5.83
C VAL A 24 -13.26 2.26 -6.34
N LYS A 25 -13.14 3.58 -6.20
CA LYS A 25 -11.84 4.23 -6.35
C LYS A 25 -10.92 3.57 -5.32
N THR A 26 -9.95 2.81 -5.80
CA THR A 26 -9.02 2.09 -4.94
C THR A 26 -8.22 3.10 -4.11
N GLN A 27 -8.27 2.95 -2.79
CA GLN A 27 -7.63 3.85 -1.82
C GLN A 27 -6.09 3.94 -1.99
N ALA A 28 -5.50 2.97 -2.71
CA ALA A 28 -4.10 2.96 -3.12
C ALA A 28 -3.68 4.21 -3.91
N ALA A 29 -4.62 4.83 -4.64
CA ALA A 29 -4.35 6.04 -5.41
C ALA A 29 -4.01 7.27 -4.55
N GLU A 30 -4.30 7.26 -3.24
CA GLU A 30 -4.00 8.38 -2.32
C GLU A 30 -2.66 8.23 -1.60
N PHE A 31 -2.02 7.05 -1.66
CA PHE A 31 -0.73 6.77 -1.00
C PHE A 31 0.40 6.54 -2.00
N THR A 32 0.24 6.99 -3.24
CA THR A 32 1.32 6.91 -4.22
C THR A 32 2.45 7.88 -3.91
N ALA A 33 3.64 7.53 -4.35
CA ALA A 33 4.82 8.38 -4.28
C ALA A 33 4.57 9.75 -4.95
N GLY A 34 3.81 9.76 -6.05
CA GLY A 34 3.39 10.97 -6.74
C GLY A 34 2.52 11.88 -5.87
N ILE A 35 1.59 11.32 -5.11
CA ILE A 35 0.73 12.10 -4.19
C ILE A 35 1.56 12.73 -3.07
N VAL A 36 2.56 12.01 -2.53
CA VAL A 36 3.46 12.56 -1.50
C VAL A 36 4.17 13.81 -2.01
N VAL A 37 4.74 13.77 -3.21
CA VAL A 37 5.51 14.92 -3.72
C VAL A 37 4.64 16.06 -4.25
N THR A 38 3.39 15.79 -4.66
CA THR A 38 2.50 16.80 -5.28
C THR A 38 1.43 17.37 -4.38
N LYS A 39 0.97 16.63 -3.35
CA LYS A 39 -0.16 17.04 -2.50
C LYS A 39 0.19 17.13 -1.01
N MET A 40 1.16 16.36 -0.54
CA MET A 40 1.58 16.42 0.87
C MET A 40 2.42 17.67 1.13
N ALA A 41 2.09 18.40 2.19
CA ALA A 41 2.86 19.56 2.62
C ALA A 41 4.29 19.13 3.00
N GLU A 42 5.26 20.00 2.76
CA GLU A 42 6.68 19.68 2.95
C GLU A 42 7.00 19.22 4.37
N ALA A 43 6.43 19.90 5.37
CA ALA A 43 6.59 19.56 6.78
C ALA A 43 6.05 18.17 7.16
N ASP A 44 5.09 17.63 6.41
CA ASP A 44 4.46 16.33 6.68
C ASP A 44 5.19 15.16 6.00
N ARG A 45 6.08 15.45 5.04
CA ARG A 45 6.77 14.41 4.26
C ARG A 45 7.74 13.62 5.12
N TYR A 46 8.54 14.30 5.95
CA TYR A 46 9.48 13.62 6.83
C TYR A 46 8.79 12.65 7.81
N PRO A 47 7.78 13.06 8.61
CA PRO A 47 7.09 12.14 9.52
C PRO A 47 6.36 11.00 8.79
N PHE A 48 5.84 11.26 7.59
CA PHE A 48 5.26 10.20 6.75
C PHE A 48 6.30 9.16 6.32
N ILE A 49 7.43 9.62 5.79
CA ILE A 49 8.56 8.77 5.35
C ILE A 49 9.13 7.99 6.55
N SER A 50 9.33 8.64 7.71
CA SER A 50 9.82 7.96 8.90
C SER A 50 8.86 6.87 9.37
N GLY A 51 7.54 7.08 9.28
CA GLY A 51 6.55 6.04 9.58
C GLY A 51 6.68 4.80 8.70
N ILE A 52 7.00 4.97 7.41
CA ILE A 52 7.31 3.85 6.52
C ILE A 52 8.59 3.14 6.97
N VAL A 53 9.63 3.89 7.34
CA VAL A 53 10.90 3.33 7.84
C VAL A 53 10.68 2.49 9.08
N GLU A 54 9.88 2.96 10.04
CA GLU A 54 9.53 2.18 11.24
C GLU A 54 8.83 0.87 10.88
N GLY A 55 7.89 0.91 9.94
CA GLY A 55 7.20 -0.29 9.45
C GLY A 55 8.16 -1.30 8.81
N LEU A 56 9.07 -0.83 7.94
CA LEU A 56 10.07 -1.69 7.28
C LEU A 56 11.06 -2.28 8.27
N ALA A 57 11.54 -1.46 9.21
CA ALA A 57 12.49 -1.87 10.25
C ALA A 57 11.87 -2.95 11.15
N TYR A 58 10.62 -2.77 11.59
CA TYR A 58 9.90 -3.75 12.38
C TYR A 58 9.61 -5.04 11.60
N ALA A 59 9.16 -4.92 10.34
CA ALA A 59 8.94 -6.08 9.49
C ALA A 59 10.22 -6.91 9.34
N ARG A 60 11.37 -6.24 9.16
CA ARG A 60 12.67 -6.90 9.06
C ARG A 60 13.08 -7.58 10.37
N TYR A 61 12.88 -6.93 11.52
CA TYR A 61 13.12 -7.51 12.83
C TYR A 61 12.33 -8.82 13.02
N LYS A 62 11.04 -8.84 12.66
CA LYS A 62 10.22 -10.06 12.74
C LYS A 62 10.65 -11.14 11.75
N LYS A 63 11.04 -10.76 10.53
CA LYS A 63 11.56 -11.68 9.50
C LYS A 63 12.87 -12.34 9.93
N ASP A 64 13.71 -11.62 10.65
CA ASP A 64 15.02 -12.09 11.13
C ASP A 64 14.95 -12.78 12.51
N ALA A 65 13.77 -13.32 12.88
CA ALA A 65 13.55 -14.00 14.16
C ALA A 65 14.00 -13.16 15.38
N ASP A 66 13.64 -11.88 15.35
CA ASP A 66 13.97 -10.90 16.40
C ASP A 66 15.48 -10.55 16.49
N ASP A 67 16.28 -10.82 15.45
CA ASP A 67 17.61 -10.23 15.29
C ASP A 67 17.48 -8.74 14.86
N THR A 68 18.20 -7.88 15.56
CA THR A 68 18.16 -6.42 15.35
C THR A 68 19.09 -5.93 14.24
N LYS A 69 19.96 -6.79 13.68
CA LYS A 69 20.92 -6.37 12.64
C LYS A 69 20.26 -5.78 11.40
N GLY A 70 19.26 -6.45 10.84
CA GLY A 70 18.53 -5.97 9.65
C GLY A 70 17.77 -4.67 9.92
N MET A 71 17.07 -4.63 11.06
CA MET A 71 16.39 -3.42 11.55
C MET A 71 17.35 -2.24 11.70
N LYS A 72 18.52 -2.45 12.31
CA LYS A 72 19.56 -1.44 12.49
C LYS A 72 20.09 -0.93 11.15
N CYS A 73 20.27 -1.81 10.15
CA CYS A 73 20.68 -1.38 8.81
C CYS A 73 19.69 -0.36 8.23
N ILE A 74 18.39 -0.65 8.30
CA ILE A 74 17.33 0.23 7.77
C ILE A 74 17.34 1.58 8.51
N TYR A 75 17.48 1.57 9.83
CA TYR A 75 17.58 2.82 10.60
C TYR A 75 18.82 3.63 10.27
N THR A 76 20.01 3.01 10.20
CA THR A 76 21.23 3.70 9.82
C THR A 76 21.15 4.24 8.38
N TRP A 77 20.61 3.45 7.45
CA TRP A 77 20.37 3.84 6.06
C TRP A 77 19.52 5.12 5.94
N PHE A 78 18.51 5.26 6.80
CA PHE A 78 17.61 6.41 6.81
C PHE A 78 18.08 7.59 7.67
N TYR A 79 18.28 7.35 8.98
CA TYR A 79 18.47 8.42 9.96
C TYR A 79 19.89 8.98 10.00
N GLU A 80 20.91 8.21 9.61
CA GLU A 80 22.31 8.67 9.66
C GLU A 80 22.77 9.33 8.34
N THR A 81 22.00 9.19 7.26
CA THR A 81 22.32 9.79 5.96
C THR A 81 21.54 11.09 5.77
N LYS A 82 22.22 12.23 5.91
CA LYS A 82 21.60 13.57 5.85
C LYS A 82 20.80 13.84 4.57
N SER A 83 21.25 13.31 3.43
CA SER A 83 20.61 13.49 2.11
C SER A 83 19.49 12.49 1.81
N ARG A 84 19.20 11.55 2.72
CA ARG A 84 18.33 10.41 2.39
C ARG A 84 16.91 10.84 2.09
N THR A 85 16.39 11.83 2.82
CA THR A 85 15.03 12.32 2.62
C THR A 85 14.88 12.92 1.21
N GLU A 86 15.84 13.73 0.78
CA GLU A 86 15.86 14.31 -0.56
C GLU A 86 15.96 13.22 -1.64
N GLU A 87 16.85 12.23 -1.46
CA GLU A 87 16.99 11.10 -2.38
C GLU A 87 15.70 10.28 -2.53
N ILE A 88 14.98 10.05 -1.44
CA ILE A 88 13.68 9.38 -1.44
C ILE A 88 12.66 10.21 -2.23
N LEU A 89 12.57 11.52 -1.98
CA LEU A 89 11.63 12.40 -2.69
C LEU A 89 11.95 12.49 -4.20
N GLU A 90 13.23 12.50 -4.58
CA GLU A 90 13.63 12.40 -5.99
C GLU A 90 13.27 11.05 -6.60
N THR A 91 13.34 9.97 -5.82
CA THR A 91 12.94 8.65 -6.27
C THR A 91 11.42 8.56 -6.42
N PHE A 92 10.66 9.22 -5.53
CA PHE A 92 9.20 9.32 -5.64
C PHE A 92 8.77 10.01 -6.94
N LYS A 93 9.49 11.04 -7.38
CA LYS A 93 9.25 11.70 -8.67
C LYS A 93 9.48 10.76 -9.87
N LYS A 94 10.43 9.81 -9.76
CA LYS A 94 10.74 8.83 -10.82
C LYS A 94 9.72 7.70 -10.90
N PHE A 95 9.07 7.37 -9.78
CA PHE A 95 8.12 6.26 -9.66
C PHE A 95 6.77 6.70 -9.07
N PRO A 96 6.09 7.69 -9.68
CA PRO A 96 4.97 8.38 -9.04
C PRO A 96 3.71 7.52 -8.89
N ASP A 97 3.55 6.49 -9.72
CA ASP A 97 2.35 5.64 -9.75
C ASP A 97 2.41 4.48 -8.74
N TYR A 98 3.57 4.26 -8.12
CA TYR A 98 3.76 3.23 -7.11
C TYR A 98 3.42 3.78 -5.72
N THR A 99 2.96 2.92 -4.81
CA THR A 99 2.80 3.30 -3.41
C THR A 99 4.14 3.75 -2.83
N ALA A 100 4.15 4.82 -2.02
CA ALA A 100 5.37 5.32 -1.39
C ALA A 100 6.10 4.23 -0.58
N GLY A 101 5.35 3.39 0.13
CA GLY A 101 5.87 2.24 0.87
C GLY A 101 6.60 1.23 -0.01
N ALA A 102 6.05 0.88 -1.18
CA ALA A 102 6.69 -0.06 -2.11
C ALA A 102 7.99 0.51 -2.69
N VAL A 103 8.02 1.80 -3.04
CA VAL A 103 9.25 2.46 -3.54
C VAL A 103 10.32 2.44 -2.45
N MET A 104 9.97 2.80 -1.21
CA MET A 104 10.91 2.75 -0.09
C MET A 104 11.36 1.34 0.27
N ALA A 105 10.47 0.35 0.21
CA ALA A 105 10.83 -1.05 0.40
C ALA A 105 11.88 -1.50 -0.64
N ALA A 106 11.70 -1.16 -1.91
CA ALA A 106 12.68 -1.48 -2.95
C ALA A 106 14.04 -0.79 -2.72
N MET A 107 14.04 0.46 -2.23
CA MET A 107 15.27 1.15 -1.85
C MET A 107 15.96 0.48 -0.66
N ALA A 108 15.20 0.11 0.38
CA ALA A 108 15.72 -0.56 1.57
C ALA A 108 16.21 -1.99 1.26
N GLU A 109 15.53 -2.73 0.38
CA GLU A 109 15.96 -4.05 -0.11
C GLU A 109 17.32 -3.94 -0.81
N LYS A 110 17.50 -2.94 -1.69
CA LYS A 110 18.77 -2.72 -2.39
C LYS A 110 19.94 -2.47 -1.44
N GLU A 111 19.72 -1.73 -0.34
CA GLU A 111 20.79 -1.29 0.57
C GLU A 111 21.02 -2.28 1.74
N CYS A 112 19.95 -2.93 2.22
CA CYS A 112 19.97 -3.75 3.43
C CYS A 112 19.48 -5.20 3.23
N GLY A 113 19.03 -5.60 2.04
CA GLY A 113 18.44 -6.93 1.78
C GLY A 113 17.10 -7.16 2.49
N ALA A 114 16.36 -6.07 2.73
CA ALA A 114 15.15 -5.99 3.54
C ALA A 114 13.87 -6.51 2.86
#